data_AF-A0A3B9HS79-F1
#
_entry.id   AF-A0A3B9HS79-F1
#
_cell.length_a   1.000
_cell.length_b   1.000
_cell.length_c   1.000
_cell.angle_alpha   90.00
_cell.angle_beta   90.00
_cell.angle_gamma   90.00
#
_symmetry.space_group_name_H-M   'P 1'
#
loop_
_entity.id
_entity.type
_entity.pdbx_description
1 polymer ?
#
loop_
_entity_poly.entity_id
_entity_poly.type
_entity_poly.pdbx_seq_one_letter_code
_entity_poly.pdbx_strand_id
1 'polypeptide(L)'
;MKVIRLLLVSLILGGFPWPVSAWQFYAGSDIAKLEPGYVLIEPDNWSRKDLETMRQRGITPLAWLNVAQIEESRVVGVDISSKDYVVSRRYLREDKKIAVFYSQSFRELLRSRLREYLLKGFAGVVLAKAGYYEELSNSPINRSEMLRLLEDTARDARRLNSHALVIVH
;
A
#
# COMPACT_ATOMS: atom_id res chain seq x y z
N MET A 1 3.55 -19.07 -9.04
CA MET A 1 3.49 -17.98 -8.03
C MET A 1 2.77 -18.50 -6.79
N LYS A 2 3.36 -18.34 -5.60
CA LYS A 2 2.80 -18.82 -4.33
C LYS A 2 1.85 -17.76 -3.76
N VAL A 3 0.58 -18.11 -3.54
CA VAL A 3 -0.34 -17.31 -2.71
C VAL A 3 0.07 -17.55 -1.26
N ILE A 4 0.53 -16.53 -0.57
CA ILE A 4 0.84 -16.60 0.86
C ILE A 4 -0.46 -16.34 1.62
N ARG A 5 -0.99 -17.36 2.28
CA ARG A 5 -2.17 -17.27 3.15
C ARG A 5 -1.69 -16.90 4.56
N LEU A 6 -2.00 -15.68 5.02
CA LEU A 6 -1.90 -15.35 6.43
C LEU A 6 -3.28 -15.55 7.06
N LEU A 7 -3.43 -16.63 7.82
CA LEU A 7 -4.64 -16.93 8.59
C LEU A 7 -4.40 -16.38 10.00
N LEU A 8 -4.87 -15.16 10.27
CA LEU A 8 -4.76 -14.55 11.59
C LEU A 8 -5.85 -15.16 12.48
N VAL A 9 -5.49 -16.15 13.29
CA VAL A 9 -6.38 -16.78 14.26
C VAL A 9 -6.40 -15.93 15.53
N SER A 10 -7.42 -15.10 15.69
CA SER A 10 -7.76 -14.51 16.99
C SER A 10 -8.75 -15.41 17.70
N LEU A 11 -8.26 -16.08 18.74
CA LEU A 11 -9.04 -16.90 19.65
C LEU A 11 -9.81 -15.99 20.61
N ILE A 12 -11.10 -15.76 20.39
CA ILE A 12 -12.01 -15.26 21.43
C ILE A 12 -13.30 -16.07 21.40
N LEU A 13 -13.49 -16.83 22.47
CA LEU A 13 -14.70 -17.55 22.82
C LEU A 13 -15.89 -16.57 22.89
N GLY A 14 -16.89 -16.75 22.03
CA GLY A 14 -18.17 -16.04 22.17
C GLY A 14 -18.91 -15.75 20.87
N GLY A 15 -19.66 -16.74 20.36
CA GLY A 15 -21.05 -16.58 19.90
C GLY A 15 -21.46 -15.50 18.87
N PHE A 16 -20.57 -14.90 18.10
CA PHE A 16 -20.93 -14.02 16.98
C PHE A 16 -20.59 -14.68 15.64
N PRO A 17 -21.49 -14.64 14.62
CA PRO A 17 -21.11 -14.95 13.25
C PRO A 17 -20.31 -13.75 12.74
N TRP A 18 -19.05 -13.63 13.16
CA TRP A 18 -18.14 -12.72 12.49
C TRP A 18 -17.94 -13.31 11.08
N PRO A 19 -18.27 -12.57 10.00
CA PRO A 19 -17.57 -12.84 8.76
C PRO A 19 -16.12 -12.55 9.11
N VAL A 20 -15.31 -13.60 9.26
CA VAL A 20 -13.87 -13.45 9.16
C VAL A 20 -13.68 -13.00 7.73
N SER A 21 -13.74 -11.69 7.49
CA SER A 21 -13.59 -11.12 6.16
C SER A 21 -12.27 -11.65 5.63
N ALA A 22 -12.31 -12.53 4.64
CA ALA A 22 -11.11 -13.21 4.17
C ALA A 22 -10.12 -12.16 3.68
N TRP A 23 -8.89 -12.20 4.18
CA TRP A 23 -7.79 -11.35 3.72
C TRP A 23 -6.90 -12.15 2.79
N GLN A 24 -6.61 -11.58 1.62
CA GLN A 24 -5.69 -12.19 0.65
C GLN A 24 -4.64 -11.17 0.20
N PHE A 25 -3.38 -11.61 0.14
CA PHE A 25 -2.33 -10.89 -0.60
C PHE A 25 -2.14 -11.56 -1.96
N TYR A 26 -2.19 -10.79 -3.04
CA TYR A 26 -2.07 -11.33 -4.39
C TYR A 26 -1.30 -10.38 -5.32
N ALA A 27 -0.11 -10.83 -5.71
CA ALA A 27 0.79 -10.10 -6.61
C ALA A 27 0.63 -10.45 -8.10
N GLY A 28 -0.42 -11.20 -8.48
CA GLY A 28 -0.71 -11.55 -9.87
C GLY A 28 -1.65 -10.57 -10.56
N SER A 29 -2.24 -11.01 -11.67
CA SER A 29 -3.15 -10.24 -12.53
C SER A 29 -4.39 -11.04 -12.97
N ASP A 30 -4.64 -12.21 -12.38
CA ASP A 30 -5.72 -13.11 -12.79
C ASP A 30 -6.86 -13.09 -11.76
N ILE A 31 -7.98 -12.47 -12.14
CA ILE A 31 -9.15 -12.26 -11.27
C ILE A 31 -9.78 -13.59 -10.83
N ALA A 32 -9.63 -14.66 -11.60
CA ALA A 32 -10.22 -15.97 -11.27
C ALA A 32 -9.59 -16.58 -10.02
N LYS A 33 -8.40 -16.12 -9.61
CA LYS A 33 -7.67 -16.58 -8.43
C LYS A 33 -7.99 -15.80 -7.15
N LEU A 34 -8.96 -14.88 -7.23
CA LEU A 34 -9.38 -14.06 -6.10
C LEU A 34 -10.68 -14.58 -5.51
N GLU A 35 -10.71 -14.62 -4.18
CA GLU A 35 -11.88 -15.00 -3.38
C GLU A 35 -12.58 -13.74 -2.82
N PRO A 36 -13.91 -13.79 -2.57
CA PRO A 36 -14.63 -12.69 -1.92
C PRO A 36 -14.01 -12.31 -0.56
N GLY A 37 -13.99 -11.01 -0.25
CA GLY A 37 -13.30 -10.47 0.93
C GLY A 37 -12.36 -9.31 0.59
N TYR A 38 -11.42 -9.00 1.48
CA TYR A 38 -10.43 -7.94 1.27
C TYR A 38 -9.19 -8.52 0.58
N VAL A 39 -8.79 -7.92 -0.54
CA VAL A 39 -7.63 -8.40 -1.31
C VAL A 39 -6.64 -7.27 -1.53
N LEU A 40 -5.45 -7.43 -0.97
CA LEU A 40 -4.31 -6.56 -1.19
C LEU A 40 -3.60 -6.96 -2.47
N ILE A 41 -3.56 -6.05 -3.45
CA ILE A 41 -3.03 -6.30 -4.79
C ILE A 41 -2.11 -5.18 -5.27
N GLU A 42 -1.25 -5.51 -6.24
CA GLU A 42 -0.38 -4.55 -6.92
C GLU A 42 -1.18 -3.70 -7.91
N PRO A 43 -1.28 -2.36 -7.75
CA PRO A 43 -2.23 -1.55 -8.51
C PRO A 43 -2.00 -1.52 -10.02
N ASP A 44 -0.75 -1.65 -10.46
CA ASP A 44 -0.37 -1.58 -11.87
C ASP A 44 -0.90 -2.78 -12.69
N ASN A 45 -1.19 -3.91 -12.03
CA ASN A 45 -1.61 -5.15 -12.69
C ASN A 45 -3.10 -5.17 -13.08
N TRP A 46 -3.89 -4.18 -12.66
CA TRP A 46 -5.35 -4.23 -12.73
C TRP A 46 -5.93 -2.98 -13.34
N SER A 47 -6.85 -3.12 -14.28
CA SER A 47 -7.60 -2.01 -14.87
C SER A 47 -8.82 -1.63 -14.02
N ARG A 48 -9.43 -0.47 -14.30
CA ARG A 48 -10.71 -0.07 -13.69
C ARG A 48 -11.80 -1.14 -13.90
N LYS A 49 -11.88 -1.72 -15.09
CA LYS A 49 -12.86 -2.78 -15.42
C LYS A 49 -12.67 -4.02 -14.56
N ASP A 50 -11.42 -4.37 -14.26
CA ASP A 50 -11.13 -5.51 -13.39
C ASP A 50 -11.59 -5.23 -11.95
N LEU A 51 -11.33 -4.02 -11.43
CA LEU A 51 -11.77 -3.62 -10.10
C LEU A 51 -13.30 -3.55 -9.97
N GLU A 52 -13.99 -3.09 -11.02
CA GLU A 52 -15.45 -3.14 -11.09
C GLU A 52 -15.97 -4.59 -11.04
N THR A 53 -15.33 -5.49 -11.79
CA THR A 53 -15.64 -6.92 -11.80
C THR A 53 -15.38 -7.57 -10.43
N MET A 54 -14.29 -7.20 -9.77
CA MET A 54 -13.97 -7.64 -8.40
C MET A 54 -15.09 -7.27 -7.44
N ARG A 55 -15.52 -6.01 -7.47
CA ARG A 55 -16.61 -5.53 -6.60
C ARG A 55 -17.92 -6.29 -6.82
N GLN A 56 -18.27 -6.59 -8.07
CA GLN A 56 -19.45 -7.40 -8.40
C GLN A 56 -19.35 -8.84 -7.84
N ARG A 57 -18.14 -9.36 -7.64
CA ARG A 57 -17.87 -10.67 -7.05
C ARG A 57 -17.71 -10.64 -5.53
N GLY A 58 -17.99 -9.51 -4.87
CA GLY A 58 -17.81 -9.36 -3.42
C GLY A 58 -16.34 -9.24 -2.99
N ILE A 59 -15.44 -8.88 -3.90
CA ILE A 59 -14.04 -8.60 -3.63
C ILE A 59 -13.87 -7.11 -3.38
N THR A 60 -13.20 -6.77 -2.29
CA THR A 60 -12.84 -5.40 -1.90
C THR A 60 -11.34 -5.19 -2.13
N PRO A 61 -10.95 -4.64 -3.29
CA PRO A 61 -9.55 -4.48 -3.64
C PRO A 61 -8.90 -3.33 -2.85
N LEU A 62 -7.74 -3.60 -2.27
CA LEU A 62 -6.88 -2.66 -1.57
C LEU A 62 -5.56 -2.52 -2.32
N ALA A 63 -5.15 -1.29 -2.57
CA ALA A 63 -3.92 -1.01 -3.30
C ALA A 63 -2.69 -1.06 -2.36
N TRP A 64 -1.65 -1.78 -2.77
CA TRP A 64 -0.34 -1.68 -2.14
C TRP A 64 0.31 -0.33 -2.48
N LEU A 65 0.54 0.52 -1.48
CA LEU A 65 1.22 1.80 -1.64
C LEU A 65 2.46 1.83 -0.75
N ASN A 66 3.65 1.77 -1.35
CA ASN A 66 4.91 1.83 -0.63
C ASN A 66 5.23 3.26 -0.22
N VAL A 67 5.29 3.53 1.10
CA VAL A 67 5.48 4.90 1.64
C VAL A 67 6.92 5.22 2.01
N ALA A 68 7.87 4.33 1.74
CA ALA A 68 9.26 4.52 2.15
C ALA A 68 10.30 4.09 1.11
N GLN A 69 9.89 3.45 0.01
CA GLN A 69 10.80 2.99 -1.03
C GLN A 69 10.41 3.59 -2.38
N ILE A 70 11.42 3.89 -3.19
CA ILE A 70 11.24 4.24 -4.60
C ILE A 70 11.05 2.95 -5.40
N GLU A 71 9.98 2.92 -6.16
CA GLU A 71 9.62 1.84 -7.08
C GLU A 71 9.60 2.42 -8.49
N GLU A 72 10.67 2.16 -9.24
CA GLU A 72 10.90 2.73 -10.58
C GLU A 72 10.02 2.11 -11.66
N SER A 73 9.55 0.88 -11.44
CA SER A 73 8.73 0.12 -12.39
C SER A 73 7.22 0.43 -12.32
N ARG A 74 6.81 1.44 -11.55
CA ARG A 74 5.39 1.82 -11.39
C ARG A 74 4.90 2.58 -12.61
N VAL A 75 3.60 2.43 -12.94
CA VAL A 75 2.98 3.18 -14.05
C VAL A 75 3.05 4.69 -13.80
N VAL A 76 2.72 5.11 -12.58
CA VAL A 76 3.03 6.45 -12.10
C VAL A 76 4.49 6.47 -11.65
N GLY A 77 5.35 6.58 -12.67
CA GLY A 77 6.79 6.72 -12.55
C GLY A 77 7.20 8.12 -12.08
N VAL A 78 8.49 8.31 -11.84
CA VAL A 78 9.01 9.57 -11.32
C VAL A 78 10.50 9.72 -11.66
N ASP A 79 10.96 10.96 -11.65
CA ASP A 79 12.37 11.31 -11.56
C ASP A 79 12.65 11.85 -10.15
N ILE A 80 13.05 10.96 -9.22
CA ILE A 80 13.50 11.40 -7.88
C ILE A 80 15.01 11.66 -7.95
N SER A 81 15.40 12.87 -7.59
CA SER A 81 16.80 13.27 -7.46
C SER A 81 17.56 12.38 -6.46
N SER A 82 18.84 12.12 -6.72
CA SER A 82 19.71 11.32 -5.83
C SER A 82 19.82 11.83 -4.41
N LYS A 83 19.54 13.12 -4.16
CA LYS A 83 19.49 13.71 -2.81
C LYS A 83 18.26 13.29 -2.00
N ASP A 84 17.21 12.84 -2.67
CA ASP A 84 15.91 12.51 -2.08
C ASP A 84 15.75 10.99 -1.84
N TYR A 85 16.85 10.23 -1.93
CA TYR A 85 16.89 8.84 -1.50
C TYR A 85 18.25 8.43 -0.92
N VAL A 86 18.24 7.34 -0.16
CA VAL A 86 19.44 6.62 0.26
C VAL A 86 19.39 5.20 -0.29
N VAL A 87 20.54 4.65 -0.64
CA VAL A 87 20.64 3.23 -1.04
C VAL A 87 20.97 2.43 0.21
N SER A 88 19.99 1.70 0.75
CA SER A 88 20.24 0.85 1.94
C SER A 88 21.00 -0.40 1.53
N ARG A 89 22.20 -0.58 2.11
CA ARG A 89 23.03 -1.78 1.93
C ARG A 89 22.68 -2.89 2.93
N ARG A 90 21.80 -2.64 3.91
CA ARG A 90 21.47 -3.61 4.98
C ARG A 90 20.67 -4.81 4.44
N TYR A 91 19.88 -4.63 3.39
CA TYR A 91 19.12 -5.70 2.77
C TYR A 91 19.90 -6.29 1.60
N LEU A 92 20.61 -7.38 1.86
CA LEU A 92 21.56 -8.12 0.99
C LEU A 92 21.02 -8.61 -0.38
N ARG A 93 19.91 -8.09 -0.91
CA ARG A 93 19.32 -8.63 -2.15
C ARG A 93 18.98 -7.66 -3.26
N GLU A 94 18.80 -6.36 -3.03
CA GLU A 94 18.46 -5.41 -4.10
C GLU A 94 18.95 -4.01 -3.69
N ASP A 95 19.47 -3.22 -4.64
CA ASP A 95 19.82 -1.80 -4.47
C ASP A 95 18.56 -0.96 -4.21
N LYS A 96 17.92 -1.17 -3.06
CA LYS A 96 16.66 -0.52 -2.70
C LYS A 96 16.93 0.93 -2.34
N LYS A 97 16.40 1.82 -3.18
CA LYS A 97 16.34 3.25 -2.94
C LYS A 97 15.26 3.53 -1.89
N ILE A 98 15.68 3.77 -0.66
CA ILE A 98 14.82 4.23 0.43
C ILE A 98 14.61 5.72 0.25
N ALA A 99 13.36 6.14 0.14
CA ALA A 99 13.03 7.54 -0.03
C ALA A 99 13.35 8.34 1.23
N VAL A 100 13.86 9.54 1.03
CA VAL A 100 13.73 10.61 2.03
C VAL A 100 12.26 11.02 2.02
N PHE A 101 11.42 10.27 2.74
CA PHE A 101 9.96 10.30 2.57
C PHE A 101 9.29 11.62 3.00
N TYR A 102 10.05 12.51 3.66
CA TYR A 102 9.65 13.88 3.95
C TYR A 102 10.04 14.89 2.85
N SER A 103 10.71 14.45 1.78
CA SER A 103 10.98 15.30 0.62
C SER A 103 9.68 15.65 -0.11
N GLN A 104 9.63 16.87 -0.66
CA GLN A 104 8.45 17.33 -1.40
C GLN A 104 8.17 16.46 -2.63
N SER A 105 9.21 16.12 -3.39
CA SER A 105 9.15 15.30 -4.61
C SER A 105 8.51 13.93 -4.34
N PHE A 106 8.92 13.26 -3.25
CA PHE A 106 8.36 11.97 -2.88
C PHE A 106 6.92 12.08 -2.35
N ARG A 107 6.61 13.12 -1.57
CA ARG A 107 5.22 13.36 -1.12
C ARG A 107 4.27 13.66 -2.28
N GLU A 108 4.72 14.39 -3.30
CA GLU A 108 3.95 14.63 -4.53
C GLU A 108 3.73 13.35 -5.34
N LEU A 109 4.75 12.49 -5.42
CA LEU A 109 4.62 11.17 -6.02
C LEU A 109 3.58 10.31 -5.29
N LEU A 110 3.66 10.21 -3.96
CA LEU A 110 2.71 9.43 -3.17
C LEU A 110 1.29 9.92 -3.35
N ARG A 111 1.07 11.25 -3.34
CA ARG A 111 -0.25 11.84 -3.61
C ARG A 111 -0.75 11.51 -5.02
N SER A 112 0.13 11.51 -6.01
CA SER A 112 -0.23 11.16 -7.39
C SER A 112 -0.63 9.70 -7.54
N ARG A 113 0.15 8.79 -6.94
CA ARG A 113 -0.16 7.35 -6.89
C ARG A 113 -1.47 7.07 -6.14
N LEU A 114 -1.62 7.65 -4.95
CA LEU A 114 -2.84 7.53 -4.16
C LEU A 114 -4.07 7.96 -4.97
N ARG A 115 -3.97 9.11 -5.65
CA ARG A 115 -5.04 9.62 -6.52
C ARG A 115 -5.34 8.67 -7.66
N GLU A 116 -4.32 8.16 -8.36
CA GLU A 116 -4.50 7.19 -9.44
C GLU A 116 -5.23 5.94 -8.92
N TYR A 117 -4.78 5.35 -7.82
CA TYR A 117 -5.37 4.14 -7.25
C TYR A 117 -6.84 4.36 -6.86
N LEU A 118 -7.14 5.41 -6.10
CA LEU A 118 -8.52 5.66 -5.66
C LEU A 118 -9.45 6.01 -6.84
N LEU A 119 -8.98 6.78 -7.83
CA LEU A 119 -9.76 7.06 -9.04
C LEU A 119 -9.93 5.83 -9.93
N LYS A 120 -9.01 4.86 -9.88
CA LYS A 120 -9.12 3.61 -10.63
C LYS A 120 -10.26 2.72 -10.11
N GLY A 121 -10.62 2.86 -8.83
CA GLY A 121 -11.72 2.12 -8.20
C GLY A 121 -11.30 1.26 -7.01
N PHE A 122 -10.09 1.43 -6.49
CA PHE A 122 -9.67 0.78 -5.25
C PHE A 122 -10.51 1.25 -4.06
N ALA A 123 -10.88 0.32 -3.18
CA ALA A 123 -11.66 0.63 -1.97
C ALA A 123 -10.81 1.30 -0.88
N GLY A 124 -9.50 1.25 -1.02
CA GLY A 124 -8.56 1.74 -0.02
C GLY A 124 -7.12 1.45 -0.38
N VAL A 125 -6.23 1.81 0.53
CA VAL A 125 -4.78 1.63 0.40
C VAL A 125 -4.20 0.97 1.65
N VAL A 126 -3.20 0.12 1.44
CA VAL A 126 -2.29 -0.34 2.47
C VAL A 126 -0.99 0.44 2.33
N LEU A 127 -0.69 1.26 3.34
CA LEU A 127 0.51 2.06 3.47
C LEU A 127 1.63 1.15 3.96
N ALA A 128 2.40 0.62 3.02
CA ALA A 128 3.39 -0.41 3.27
C ALA A 128 4.78 0.18 3.50
N LYS A 129 5.59 -0.57 4.27
CA LYS A 129 6.99 -0.24 4.59
C LYS A 129 7.14 0.98 5.49
N ALA A 130 6.12 1.29 6.29
CA ALA A 130 6.17 2.41 7.23
C ALA A 130 7.38 2.30 8.17
N GLY A 131 7.73 1.09 8.63
CA GLY A 131 8.89 0.86 9.52
C GLY A 131 10.26 1.20 8.92
N TYR A 132 10.37 1.47 7.63
CA TYR A 132 11.65 1.78 6.98
C TYR A 132 12.14 3.19 7.33
N TYR A 133 11.41 3.96 8.16
CA TYR A 133 11.94 5.17 8.78
C TYR A 133 13.23 4.91 9.59
N GLU A 134 13.46 3.67 10.04
CA GLU A 134 14.65 3.25 10.78
C GLU A 134 15.91 3.13 9.92
N GLU A 135 15.75 3.10 8.59
CA GLU A 135 16.87 3.02 7.64
C GLU A 135 17.53 4.38 7.39
N LEU A 136 16.82 5.48 7.70
CA LEU A 136 17.37 6.83 7.64
C LEU A 136 18.10 7.14 8.96
N SER A 137 19.28 7.78 8.89
CA SER A 137 20.17 8.00 10.04
C SER A 137 19.62 8.93 11.13
N ASN A 138 18.61 9.75 10.82
CA ASN A 138 18.09 10.81 11.69
C ASN A 138 16.94 10.37 12.62
N SER A 139 17.09 9.26 13.33
CA SER A 139 16.16 8.86 14.40
C SER A 139 16.38 9.73 15.65
N PRO A 140 15.35 10.26 16.35
CA PRO A 140 13.91 9.94 16.31
C PRO A 140 13.04 10.80 15.37
N ILE A 141 13.63 11.76 14.64
CA ILE A 141 12.89 12.68 13.76
C ILE A 141 12.13 11.89 12.67
N ASN A 142 12.77 10.86 12.11
CA ASN A 142 12.20 10.04 11.04
C ASN A 142 10.89 9.35 11.44
N ARG A 143 10.77 8.88 12.68
CA ARG A 143 9.54 8.23 13.16
C ARG A 143 8.38 9.22 13.19
N SER A 144 8.63 10.44 13.67
CA SER A 144 7.62 11.51 13.72
C SER A 144 7.21 11.97 12.32
N GLU A 145 8.18 12.11 11.42
CA GLU A 145 7.90 12.45 10.02
C GLU A 145 7.13 11.36 9.28
N MET A 146 7.41 10.08 9.56
CA MET A 146 6.64 8.98 8.99
C MET A 146 5.20 8.99 9.51
N LEU A 147 4.98 9.20 10.81
CA LEU A 147 3.63 9.32 11.36
C LEU A 147 2.85 10.46 10.69
N ARG A 148 3.47 11.64 10.52
CA ARG A 148 2.87 12.77 9.79
C ARG A 148 2.52 12.40 8.35
N LEU A 149 3.42 11.72 7.65
CA LEU A 149 3.18 11.25 6.28
C LEU A 149 1.97 10.30 6.22
N LEU A 150 1.88 9.33 7.14
CA LEU A 150 0.78 8.38 7.20
C LEU A 150 -0.57 9.09 7.48
N GLU A 151 -0.58 10.04 8.42
CA GLU A 151 -1.76 10.85 8.74
C GLU A 151 -2.21 11.71 7.56
N ASP A 152 -1.27 12.39 6.90
CA ASP A 152 -1.55 13.22 5.72
C ASP A 152 -2.07 12.36 4.56
N THR A 153 -1.45 11.19 4.32
CA THR A 153 -1.88 10.25 3.28
C THR A 153 -3.27 9.69 3.58
N ALA A 154 -3.56 9.35 4.83
CA ALA A 154 -4.89 8.90 5.24
C ALA A 154 -5.96 10.01 5.06
N ARG A 155 -5.61 11.26 5.37
CA ARG A 155 -6.48 12.42 5.18
C ARG A 155 -6.76 12.64 3.69
N ASP A 156 -5.73 12.59 2.85
CA ASP A 156 -5.87 12.76 1.41
C ASP A 156 -6.66 11.62 0.77
N ALA A 157 -6.47 10.38 1.24
CA ALA A 157 -7.27 9.24 0.79
C ALA A 157 -8.76 9.46 1.07
N ARG A 158 -9.09 9.91 2.29
CA ARG A 158 -10.47 10.19 2.72
C ARG A 158 -11.09 11.42 2.05
N ARG A 159 -10.28 12.38 1.59
CA ARG A 159 -10.74 13.50 0.76
C ARG A 159 -11.16 13.04 -0.64
N LEU A 160 -10.44 12.07 -1.21
CA LEU A 160 -10.74 11.51 -2.53
C LEU A 160 -11.91 10.51 -2.47
N ASN A 161 -12.00 9.73 -1.41
CA ASN A 161 -13.08 8.80 -1.14
C ASN A 161 -13.33 8.75 0.38
N SER A 162 -14.45 9.31 0.85
CA SER A 162 -14.77 9.41 2.29
C SER A 162 -14.83 8.07 3.03
N HIS A 163 -15.00 6.96 2.31
CA HIS A 163 -15.04 5.61 2.84
C HIS A 163 -13.75 4.81 2.57
N ALA A 164 -12.68 5.47 2.09
CA ALA A 164 -11.42 4.81 1.81
C ALA A 164 -10.89 4.08 3.05
N LEU A 165 -10.68 2.77 2.92
CA LEU A 165 -9.99 1.99 3.93
C LEU A 165 -8.49 2.32 3.90
N VAL A 166 -7.92 2.69 5.03
CA VAL A 166 -6.49 2.99 5.14
C VAL A 166 -5.89 2.11 6.22
N ILE A 167 -4.91 1.31 5.84
CA ILE A 167 -4.25 0.32 6.70
C ILE A 167 -2.75 0.61 6.68
N VAL A 168 -2.08 0.48 7.81
CA VAL A 168 -0.63 0.63 7.91
C VAL A 168 0.00 -0.74 8.07
N HIS A 169 1.07 -1.01 7.32
CA HIS A 169 1.87 -2.23 7.36
C HIS A 169 3.37 -1.94 7.43
#